data_AF-A0A7C6PDD4-F1
#
_entry.id   AF-A0A7C6PDD4-F1
#
_cell.length_a   1.000
_cell.length_b   1.000
_cell.length_c   1.000
_cell.angle_alpha   90.00
_cell.angle_beta   90.00
_cell.angle_gamma   90.00
#
_symmetry.space_group_name_H-M   'P 1'
#
loop_
_entity.id
_entity.type
_entity.pdbx_description
1 polymer ?
#
loop_
_entity_poly.entity_id
_entity_poly.type
_entity_poly.pdbx_seq_one_letter_code
_entity_poly.pdbx_strand_id
1 'polypeptide(L)'
;MLKMTPEVEALQAKAKAGDAMAAARLSVMKWNASLAVGMAVTYEKSPLEGRVILKTSGPAYVLGDEAVVELEHIGTAMLKKTAPFFG
;
A
#
# COMPACT_ATOMS: atom_id res chain seq x y z
N MET A 1 2.25 -0.94 13.98
CA MET A 1 3.72 -1.02 13.80
C MET A 1 4.05 -2.45 13.39
N LEU A 2 4.70 -2.64 12.23
CA LEU A 2 5.06 -3.96 11.72
C LEU A 2 6.15 -4.59 12.60
N LYS A 3 5.93 -5.81 13.11
CA LYS A 3 6.94 -6.54 13.88
C LYS A 3 8.06 -7.01 12.95
N MET A 4 9.31 -6.86 13.37
CA MET A 4 10.45 -7.38 12.63
C MET A 4 10.54 -8.89 12.85
N THR A 5 10.06 -9.66 11.87
CA THR A 5 10.16 -11.12 11.84
C THR A 5 11.23 -11.54 10.83
N PRO A 6 11.76 -12.77 10.91
CA PRO A 6 12.71 -13.28 9.91
C PRO A 6 12.18 -13.19 8.47
N GLU A 7 10.87 -13.30 8.29
CA GLU A 7 10.20 -13.10 7.00
C GLU A 7 10.31 -11.65 6.52
N VAL A 8 10.01 -10.67 7.38
CA VAL A 8 10.12 -9.24 7.06
C VAL A 8 11.56 -8.87 6.74
N GLU A 9 12.53 -9.42 7.48
CA GLU A 9 13.96 -9.21 7.25
C GLU A 9 14.39 -9.78 5.90
N ALA A 10 13.97 -11.01 5.56
CA ALA A 10 14.27 -11.63 4.28
C ALA A 10 13.68 -10.85 3.10
N LEU A 11 12.42 -10.40 3.22
CA LEU A 11 11.78 -9.56 2.21
C LEU A 11 12.50 -8.21 2.07
N GLN A 12 12.92 -7.61 3.19
CA GLN A 12 13.67 -6.36 3.17
C GLN A 12 15.03 -6.51 2.50
N ALA A 13 15.75 -7.61 2.74
CA ALA A 13 17.03 -7.89 2.08
C ALA A 13 16.86 -8.08 0.56
N LYS A 14 15.85 -8.87 0.13
CA LYS A 14 15.55 -9.07 -1.29
C LYS A 14 15.10 -7.80 -2.00
N ALA A 15 14.25 -7.00 -1.35
CA ALA A 15 13.83 -5.71 -1.87
C ALA A 15 15.03 -4.76 -2.07
N LYS A 16 15.98 -4.74 -1.12
CA LYS A 16 17.24 -3.98 -1.28
C LYS A 16 18.12 -4.50 -2.42
N ALA A 17 18.04 -5.79 -2.75
CA ALA A 17 18.73 -6.40 -3.87
C ALA A 17 18.01 -6.20 -5.23
N GLY A 18 16.88 -5.47 -5.26
CA GLY A 18 16.15 -5.15 -6.50
C GLY A 18 15.01 -6.11 -6.84
N ASP A 19 14.64 -7.04 -5.95
CA ASP A 19 13.48 -7.91 -6.15
C ASP A 19 12.17 -7.11 -5.99
N ALA A 20 11.52 -6.82 -7.12
CA ALA A 20 10.28 -6.04 -7.18
C ALA A 20 9.13 -6.73 -6.43
N MET A 21 9.01 -8.06 -6.53
CA MET A 21 7.99 -8.83 -5.82
C MET A 21 8.19 -8.76 -4.30
N ALA A 22 9.45 -8.84 -3.84
CA ALA A 22 9.76 -8.66 -2.43
C ALA A 22 9.43 -7.25 -1.94
N ALA A 23 9.71 -6.22 -2.75
CA ALA A 23 9.36 -4.83 -2.43
C ALA A 23 7.85 -4.60 -2.34
N ALA A 24 7.07 -5.19 -3.27
CA ALA A 24 5.61 -5.12 -3.25
C ALA A 24 5.04 -5.80 -2.00
N ARG A 25 5.48 -7.02 -1.68
CA ARG A 25 5.06 -7.76 -0.48
C ARG A 25 5.37 -6.99 0.80
N LEU A 26 6.59 -6.45 0.91
CA LEU A 26 6.98 -5.65 2.06
C LEU A 26 6.10 -4.40 2.22
N SER A 27 5.75 -3.74 1.11
CA SER A 27 4.87 -2.56 1.12
C SER A 27 3.45 -2.90 1.59
N VAL A 28 2.90 -4.01 1.10
CA VAL A 28 1.60 -4.54 1.55
C VAL A 28 1.60 -4.84 3.06
N MET A 29 2.64 -5.54 3.55
CA MET A 29 2.74 -5.85 4.98
C MET A 29 2.81 -4.59 5.85
N LYS A 30 3.61 -3.61 5.44
CA LYS A 30 3.71 -2.32 6.15
C LYS A 30 2.39 -1.57 6.16
N TRP A 31 1.69 -1.55 5.03
CA TRP A 31 0.39 -0.91 4.89
C TRP A 31 -0.64 -1.54 5.82
N ASN A 32 -0.85 -2.85 5.70
CA ASN A 32 -1.85 -3.58 6.50
C ASN A 32 -1.54 -3.56 8.01
N ALA A 33 -0.27 -3.38 8.40
CA ALA A 33 0.12 -3.21 9.80
C ALA A 33 -0.06 -1.78 10.35
N SER A 34 -0.43 -0.82 9.49
CA SER A 34 -0.52 0.61 9.82
C SER A 34 -1.91 1.20 9.56
N LEU A 35 -2.66 0.65 8.59
CA LEU A 35 -3.98 1.13 8.17
C LEU A 35 -4.98 -0.03 8.15
N ALA A 36 -6.08 0.15 8.89
CA ALA A 36 -7.21 -0.78 8.85
C ALA A 36 -8.09 -0.55 7.61
N VAL A 37 -8.92 -1.54 7.29
CA VAL A 37 -9.99 -1.40 6.29
C VAL A 37 -11.01 -0.35 6.77
N GLY A 38 -11.55 0.45 5.84
CA GLY A 38 -12.47 1.55 6.12
C GLY A 38 -11.80 2.87 6.53
N MET A 39 -10.46 2.89 6.65
CA MET A 39 -9.70 4.09 6.98
C MET A 39 -9.66 5.06 5.80
N ALA A 40 -9.74 6.36 6.11
CA ALA A 40 -9.56 7.40 5.12
C ALA A 40 -8.09 7.48 4.65
N VAL A 41 -7.92 7.64 3.35
CA VAL A 41 -6.63 7.81 2.69
C VAL A 41 -6.74 8.93 1.66
N THR A 42 -5.62 9.59 1.41
CA THR A 42 -5.47 10.51 0.29
C THR A 42 -5.01 9.71 -0.93
N TYR A 43 -5.77 9.75 -2.02
CA TYR A 43 -5.42 9.15 -3.32
C TYR A 43 -5.08 10.24 -4.34
N GLU A 44 -3.93 10.13 -4.98
CA GLU A 44 -3.51 11.00 -6.07
C GLU A 44 -4.05 10.45 -7.40
N LYS A 45 -5.05 11.11 -8.00
CA LYS A 45 -5.63 10.68 -9.29
C LYS A 45 -4.63 10.85 -10.42
N SER A 46 -4.16 12.08 -10.58
CA SER A 46 -3.11 12.48 -11.51
C SER A 46 -2.53 13.82 -11.06
N PRO A 47 -1.35 14.23 -11.56
CA PRO A 47 -0.81 15.56 -11.28
C PRO A 47 -1.74 16.71 -11.71
N LEU A 48 -2.64 16.47 -12.67
CA LEU A 48 -3.59 17.45 -13.21
C LEU A 48 -4.90 17.50 -12.42
N GLU A 49 -5.45 16.34 -12.04
CA GLU A 49 -6.73 16.25 -11.30
C GLU A 49 -6.54 16.39 -9.78
N GLY A 50 -5.32 16.24 -9.29
CA GLY A 50 -4.97 16.39 -7.88
C GLY A 50 -5.32 15.18 -7.02
N ARG A 51 -5.66 15.45 -5.76
CA ARG A 51 -5.84 14.45 -4.70
C ARG A 51 -7.29 14.41 -4.21
N VAL A 52 -7.76 13.22 -3.88
CA VAL A 52 -9.09 13.00 -3.30
C VAL A 52 -8.98 12.16 -2.02
N ILE A 53 -9.91 12.36 -1.09
CA ILE A 53 -10.00 11.53 0.12
C ILE A 53 -11.02 10.43 -0.13
N LEU A 54 -10.60 9.19 0.07
CA LEU A 54 -11.41 7.99 -0.10
C LEU A 54 -11.18 7.04 1.08
N LYS A 55 -12.02 6.02 1.25
CA LYS A 55 -11.80 4.96 2.24
C LYS A 55 -11.27 3.71 1.58
N THR A 56 -10.49 2.94 2.32
CA THR A 56 -10.10 1.59 1.92
C THR A 56 -11.29 0.64 1.99
N SER A 57 -11.57 -0.12 0.92
CA SER A 57 -12.64 -1.14 0.90
C SER A 57 -12.14 -2.54 1.25
N GLY A 58 -10.82 -2.75 1.25
CA GLY A 58 -10.20 -4.03 1.60
C GLY A 58 -8.73 -3.87 2.05
N PRO A 59 -8.10 -4.96 2.51
CA PRO A 59 -6.67 -4.95 2.80
C PRO A 59 -5.85 -4.73 1.52
N ALA A 60 -4.65 -4.19 1.66
CA ALA A 60 -3.71 -4.16 0.55
C ALA A 60 -3.25 -5.57 0.17
N TYR A 61 -2.93 -5.77 -1.11
CA TYR A 61 -2.45 -7.03 -1.68
C TYR A 61 -1.49 -6.77 -2.85
N VAL A 62 -0.85 -7.84 -3.33
CA VAL A 62 0.04 -7.78 -4.49
C VAL A 62 -0.74 -8.16 -5.75
N LEU A 63 -0.63 -7.33 -6.78
CA LEU A 63 -1.20 -7.58 -8.11
C LEU A 63 -0.06 -7.51 -9.13
N GLY A 64 0.32 -8.66 -9.69
CA GLY A 64 1.56 -8.76 -10.48
C GLY A 64 2.78 -8.51 -9.58
N ASP A 65 3.56 -7.49 -9.89
CA ASP A 65 4.71 -7.00 -9.13
C ASP A 65 4.44 -5.67 -8.40
N GLU A 66 3.19 -5.21 -8.38
CA GLU A 66 2.78 -3.95 -7.76
C GLU A 66 2.01 -4.20 -6.46
N ALA A 67 2.20 -3.30 -5.50
CA ALA A 67 1.39 -3.27 -4.28
C ALA A 67 0.17 -2.38 -4.47
N VAL A 68 -1.01 -2.91 -4.22
CA VAL A 68 -2.29 -2.23 -4.46
C VAL A 68 -3.22 -2.31 -3.25
N VAL A 69 -4.20 -1.43 -3.21
CA VAL A 69 -5.31 -1.44 -2.24
C VAL A 69 -6.61 -1.11 -2.96
N GLU A 70 -7.72 -1.66 -2.50
CA GLU A 70 -9.04 -1.26 -3.01
C GLU A 70 -9.54 -0.03 -2.26
N LEU A 71 -10.06 0.93 -3.02
CA LEU A 71 -10.65 2.17 -2.52
C LEU A 71 -12.13 2.23 -2.93
N GLU A 72 -12.96 2.75 -2.03
CA GLU A 72 -14.38 2.97 -2.31
C GLU A 72 -14.56 3.83 -3.57
N HIS A 73 -15.55 3.48 -4.39
CA HIS A 73 -15.96 4.15 -5.62
C HIS A 73 -15.01 4.09 -6.82
N ILE A 74 -13.71 3.82 -6.63
CA ILE A 74 -12.73 3.81 -7.72
C ILE A 74 -12.07 2.45 -7.95
N GLY A 75 -12.24 1.49 -7.05
CA GLY A 75 -11.68 0.14 -7.15
C GLY A 75 -10.19 0.10 -6.79
N THR A 76 -9.40 -0.66 -7.56
CA THR A 76 -7.99 -0.91 -7.25
C THR A 76 -7.09 0.30 -7.53
N ALA A 77 -6.29 0.70 -6.54
CA ALA A 77 -5.29 1.76 -6.65
C ALA A 77 -3.91 1.28 -6.22
N MET A 78 -2.86 1.80 -6.86
CA MET A 78 -1.47 1.52 -6.46
C MET A 78 -1.15 2.19 -5.13
N LEU A 79 -0.53 1.46 -4.21
CA LEU A 79 -0.17 1.98 -2.88
C LEU A 79 0.71 3.22 -2.95
N LYS A 80 1.61 3.31 -3.95
CA LYS A 80 2.49 4.47 -4.15
C LYS A 80 1.74 5.78 -4.47
N LYS A 81 0.47 5.69 -4.88
CA LYS A 81 -0.42 6.84 -5.13
C LYS A 81 -1.36 7.11 -3.96
N THR A 82 -1.22 6.38 -2.85
CA THR A 82 -2.07 6.49 -1.66
C THR A 82 -1.25 6.81 -0.42
N ALA A 83 -1.80 7.63 0.46
CA ALA A 83 -1.18 7.95 1.75
C ALA A 83 -2.25 7.98 2.86
N PRO A 84 -1.91 7.64 4.11
CA PRO A 84 -2.79 7.88 5.25
C PRO A 84 -3.33 9.32 5.25
N PHE A 85 -4.61 9.50 5.57
CA PHE A 85 -5.18 10.81 5.85
C PHE A 85 -5.20 11.04 7.38
N PHE A 86 -4.53 12.09 7.84
CA PHE A 86 -4.40 12.44 9.27
C PHE A 86 -5.21 13.70 9.66
N GLY A 87 -6.35 13.91 8.99
CA GLY A 87 -7.21 15.08 9.22
C GLY A 87 -7.62 15.29 10.66
#